data_AF-A0A1W6K0V9-F1
#
_entry.id   AF-A0A1W6K0V9-F1
#
_cell.length_a   1.000
_cell.length_b   1.000
_cell.length_c   1.000
_cell.angle_alpha   90.00
_cell.angle_beta   90.00
_cell.angle_gamma   90.00
#
_symmetry.space_group_name_H-M   'P 1'
#
loop_
_entity.id
_entity.type
_entity.pdbx_description
1 polymer ?
#
loop_
_entity_poly.entity_id
_entity_poly.type
_entity_poly.pdbx_seq_one_letter_code
_entity_poly.pdbx_strand_id
1 'polypeptide(L)'
;MKCKSEKCEKVFKYLKKKEGTLEIIDNAPKSYPGFKNYIRKEIENEKILLKDVLFRDDIISAMESGYKNALMGYLRSAEESNRFIIERASLSIFVSATTDKYLELLKEKEWHKLVDEGYVIRAASEGIGRIKKAAGRKLKINESSVYLMGAPVCRKHLKFIKYSKSIDELEEELRVRITDRCKFCHRQAEYFTLAMPKASALIGLAGCITSKNIDNLMRIYSNISRIIHPYGFTELDKEKVFTIWSRDFLNILFEINNLFGFVNSSRSSSNNGKSSR
;
A
#
# COMPACT_ATOMS: atom_id res chain seq x y z
N MET A 1 22.29 -4.63 -16.58
CA MET A 1 22.43 -4.08 -17.95
C MET A 1 23.78 -3.38 -18.05
N LYS A 2 24.60 -3.62 -19.08
CA LYS A 2 25.83 -2.85 -19.32
C LYS A 2 25.46 -1.58 -20.08
N CYS A 3 25.67 -0.40 -19.49
CA CYS A 3 25.45 0.87 -20.18
C CYS A 3 26.47 1.04 -21.31
N LYS A 4 26.02 1.56 -22.45
CA LYS A 4 26.86 1.83 -23.64
C LYS A 4 26.98 3.33 -23.94
N SER A 5 26.47 4.20 -23.07
CA SER A 5 26.51 5.65 -23.27
C SER A 5 26.50 6.39 -21.93
N GLU A 6 27.10 7.58 -21.91
CA GLU A 6 27.13 8.46 -20.72
C GLU A 6 25.72 8.83 -20.24
N LYS A 7 24.78 9.04 -21.18
CA LYS A 7 23.36 9.29 -20.86
C LYS A 7 22.73 8.11 -20.10
N CYS A 8 23.06 6.88 -20.49
CA CYS A 8 22.63 5.67 -19.77
C CYS A 8 23.19 5.66 -18.34
N GLU A 9 24.49 5.89 -18.19
CA GLU A 9 25.14 5.87 -16.87
C GLU A 9 24.55 6.90 -15.91
N LYS A 10 24.32 8.12 -16.39
CA LYS A 10 23.68 9.19 -15.61
C LYS A 10 22.29 8.80 -15.12
N VAL A 11 21.43 8.27 -16.01
CA VAL A 11 20.08 7.80 -15.63
C VAL A 11 20.18 6.68 -14.59
N PHE A 12 20.93 5.61 -14.85
CA PHE A 12 21.01 4.48 -13.91
C PHE A 12 21.66 4.83 -12.57
N LYS A 13 22.57 5.82 -12.54
CA LYS A 13 23.09 6.39 -11.28
C LYS A 13 21.99 7.11 -10.51
N TYR A 14 21.15 7.90 -11.19
CA TYR A 14 20.01 8.58 -10.59
C TYR A 14 18.97 7.60 -10.02
N LEU A 15 18.64 6.52 -10.73
CA LEU A 15 17.67 5.52 -10.27
C LEU A 15 18.06 4.85 -8.94
N LYS A 16 19.35 4.79 -8.62
CA LYS A 16 19.86 4.20 -7.37
C LYS A 16 19.74 5.11 -6.15
N LYS A 17 19.49 6.40 -6.35
CA LYS A 17 19.31 7.36 -5.25
C LYS A 17 18.14 6.95 -4.36
N LYS A 18 18.27 7.15 -3.05
CA LYS A 18 17.26 6.78 -2.03
C LYS A 18 16.66 7.99 -1.30
N GLU A 19 17.18 9.18 -1.59
CA GLU A 19 16.71 10.49 -1.10
C GLU A 19 15.25 10.77 -1.51
N GLY A 20 14.60 11.72 -0.85
CA GLY A 20 13.24 12.10 -1.23
C GLY A 20 13.19 12.71 -2.64
N THR A 21 12.15 12.41 -3.42
CA THR A 21 12.06 12.86 -4.81
C THR A 21 12.20 14.37 -4.95
N LEU A 22 11.55 15.14 -4.08
CA LEU A 22 11.66 16.61 -4.03
C LEU A 22 13.08 17.11 -3.74
N GLU A 23 13.90 16.33 -3.03
CA GLU A 23 15.28 16.72 -2.66
C GLU A 23 16.24 16.57 -3.84
N ILE A 24 15.91 15.73 -4.82
CA ILE A 24 16.80 15.39 -5.94
C ILE A 24 16.20 15.73 -7.30
N ILE A 25 15.03 16.36 -7.34
CA ILE A 25 14.24 16.59 -8.56
C ILE A 25 15.01 17.38 -9.62
N ASP A 26 15.75 18.41 -9.19
CA ASP A 26 16.53 19.26 -10.10
C ASP A 26 17.72 18.54 -10.72
N ASN A 27 18.24 17.53 -10.01
CA ASN A 27 19.37 16.69 -10.42
C ASN A 27 18.97 15.59 -11.41
N ALA A 28 17.69 15.47 -11.75
CA ALA A 28 17.22 14.44 -12.66
C ALA A 28 17.83 14.62 -14.07
N PRO A 29 18.50 13.58 -14.61
CA PRO A 29 18.96 13.60 -15.99
C PRO A 29 17.77 13.42 -16.94
N LYS A 30 17.87 13.99 -18.14
CA LYS A 30 16.90 13.76 -19.21
C LYS A 30 16.89 12.28 -19.62
N SER A 31 15.70 11.73 -19.78
CA SER A 31 15.50 10.37 -20.30
C SER A 31 16.06 10.22 -21.73
N TYR A 32 16.29 8.98 -22.16
CA TYR A 32 16.69 8.65 -23.54
C TYR A 32 15.80 7.52 -24.09
N PRO A 33 15.70 7.34 -25.43
CA PRO A 33 14.77 6.38 -26.03
C PRO A 33 14.90 4.94 -25.50
N GLY A 34 16.12 4.46 -25.30
CA GLY A 34 16.37 3.13 -24.75
C GLY A 34 15.85 2.94 -23.31
N PHE A 35 15.81 4.00 -22.50
CA PHE A 35 15.27 3.94 -21.14
C PHE A 35 13.74 3.83 -21.13
N LYS A 36 13.05 4.53 -22.03
CA LYS A 36 11.58 4.39 -22.17
C LYS A 36 11.19 2.94 -22.50
N ASN A 37 11.94 2.31 -23.40
CA ASN A 37 11.74 0.89 -23.73
C ASN A 37 12.05 -0.05 -22.55
N TYR A 38 13.05 0.28 -21.73
CA TYR A 38 13.33 -0.46 -20.50
C TYR A 38 12.14 -0.44 -19.55
N ILE A 39 11.58 0.74 -19.26
CA ILE A 39 10.43 0.86 -18.35
C ILE A 39 9.19 0.13 -18.89
N ARG A 40 8.93 0.21 -20.21
CA ARG A 40 7.85 -0.57 -20.83
C ARG A 40 8.02 -2.07 -20.58
N LYS A 41 9.24 -2.61 -20.68
CA LYS A 41 9.50 -4.03 -20.40
C LYS A 41 9.28 -4.37 -18.93
N GLU A 42 9.68 -3.50 -18.00
CA GLU A 42 9.41 -3.70 -16.58
C GLU A 42 7.91 -3.76 -16.30
N ILE A 43 7.09 -2.90 -16.93
CA ILE A 43 5.62 -2.96 -16.84
C ILE A 43 5.09 -4.31 -17.35
N GLU A 44 5.56 -4.79 -18.50
CA GLU A 44 5.11 -6.09 -19.02
C GLU A 44 5.52 -7.27 -18.15
N ASN A 45 6.73 -7.24 -17.57
CA ASN A 45 7.17 -8.25 -16.60
C ASN A 45 6.28 -8.23 -15.35
N GLU A 46 5.96 -7.04 -14.85
CA GLU A 46 5.14 -6.86 -13.66
C GLU A 46 3.70 -7.36 -13.86
N LYS A 47 3.11 -7.14 -15.04
CA LYS A 47 1.79 -7.70 -15.41
C LYS A 47 1.74 -9.22 -15.24
N ILE A 48 2.82 -9.92 -15.56
CA ILE A 48 2.91 -11.38 -15.43
C ILE A 48 2.94 -11.78 -13.95
N LEU A 49 3.72 -11.06 -13.12
CA LEU A 49 3.82 -11.33 -11.68
C LEU A 49 2.48 -11.12 -10.95
N LEU A 50 1.68 -10.15 -11.39
CA LEU A 50 0.41 -9.78 -10.75
C LEU A 50 -0.78 -10.69 -11.13
N LYS A 51 -0.59 -11.76 -11.92
CA LYS A 51 -1.69 -12.57 -12.48
C LYS A 51 -2.73 -13.01 -11.45
N ASP A 52 -2.27 -13.44 -10.27
CA ASP A 52 -3.11 -14.01 -9.21
C ASP A 52 -3.35 -13.02 -8.04
N VAL A 53 -3.01 -11.74 -8.24
CA VAL A 53 -3.17 -10.67 -7.24
C VAL A 53 -4.58 -10.06 -7.31
N LEU A 54 -5.21 -9.85 -6.15
CA LEU A 54 -6.48 -9.13 -6.06
C LEU A 54 -6.27 -7.67 -6.48
N PHE A 55 -7.21 -7.09 -7.25
CA PHE A 55 -7.07 -5.75 -7.85
C PHE A 55 -5.92 -5.61 -8.86
N ARG A 56 -5.42 -6.70 -9.45
CA ARG A 56 -4.37 -6.62 -10.50
C ARG A 56 -4.72 -5.65 -11.62
N ASP A 57 -5.98 -5.63 -12.07
CA ASP A 57 -6.39 -4.82 -13.23
C ASP A 57 -6.33 -3.31 -12.89
N ASP A 58 -6.65 -2.95 -11.65
CA ASP A 58 -6.50 -1.58 -11.13
C ASP A 58 -5.02 -1.17 -11.06
N ILE A 59 -4.15 -2.08 -10.59
CA ILE A 59 -2.71 -1.84 -10.49
C ILE A 59 -2.13 -1.67 -11.89
N ILE A 60 -2.46 -2.57 -12.83
CA ILE A 60 -1.99 -2.51 -14.22
C ILE A 60 -2.44 -1.23 -14.91
N SER A 61 -3.71 -0.86 -14.77
CA SER A 61 -4.26 0.39 -15.31
C SER A 61 -3.48 1.61 -14.80
N ALA A 62 -3.14 1.63 -13.51
CA ALA A 62 -2.33 2.70 -12.93
C ALA A 62 -0.89 2.72 -13.44
N MET A 63 -0.24 1.56 -13.64
CA MET A 63 1.09 1.50 -14.26
C MET A 63 1.08 2.11 -15.67
N GLU A 64 0.09 1.75 -16.48
CA GLU A 64 -0.05 2.25 -17.85
C GLU A 64 -0.39 3.74 -17.90
N SER A 65 -1.30 4.18 -17.03
CA SER A 65 -1.66 5.60 -16.89
C SER A 65 -0.45 6.43 -16.45
N GLY A 66 0.29 5.97 -15.44
CA GLY A 66 1.52 6.61 -14.96
C GLY A 66 2.54 6.76 -16.07
N TYR A 67 2.78 5.69 -16.83
CA TYR A 67 3.70 5.69 -17.97
C TYR A 67 3.29 6.71 -19.04
N LYS A 68 2.01 6.74 -19.43
CA LYS A 68 1.49 7.69 -20.43
C LYS A 68 1.62 9.14 -19.95
N ASN A 69 1.23 9.44 -18.71
CA ASN A 69 1.33 10.79 -18.14
C ASN A 69 2.79 11.26 -18.01
N ALA A 70 3.68 10.38 -17.55
CA ALA A 70 5.11 10.68 -17.48
C ALA A 70 5.70 10.93 -18.86
N LEU A 71 5.29 10.15 -19.87
CA LEU A 71 5.66 10.38 -21.26
C LEU A 71 5.13 11.69 -21.82
N MET A 72 4.09 12.30 -21.25
CA MET A 72 3.58 13.61 -21.65
C MET A 72 4.23 14.77 -20.86
N GLY A 73 4.96 14.48 -19.79
CA GLY A 73 5.56 15.49 -18.91
C GLY A 73 4.66 15.89 -17.73
N TYR A 74 3.58 15.16 -17.47
CA TYR A 74 2.65 15.44 -16.37
C TYR A 74 3.07 14.72 -15.10
N LEU A 75 4.04 15.30 -14.37
CA LEU A 75 4.60 14.67 -13.17
C LEU A 75 3.53 14.39 -12.12
N ARG A 76 2.66 15.37 -11.82
CA ARG A 76 1.60 15.20 -10.81
C ARG A 76 0.70 14.00 -11.11
N SER A 77 0.15 13.92 -12.32
CA SER A 77 -0.75 12.83 -12.72
C SER A 77 -0.02 11.47 -12.78
N ALA A 78 1.26 11.48 -13.15
CA ALA A 78 2.09 10.27 -13.13
C ALA A 78 2.32 9.77 -11.69
N GLU A 79 2.63 10.67 -10.76
CA GLU A 79 2.83 10.32 -9.34
C GLU A 79 1.53 9.97 -8.60
N GLU A 80 0.39 10.54 -8.98
CA GLU A 80 -0.93 10.08 -8.52
C GLU A 80 -1.17 8.60 -8.89
N SER A 81 -0.66 8.16 -10.05
CA SER A 81 -0.73 6.76 -10.46
C SER A 81 0.19 5.86 -9.61
N ASN A 82 1.41 6.32 -9.31
CA ASN A 82 2.32 5.64 -8.38
C ASN A 82 1.71 5.48 -6.98
N ARG A 83 1.07 6.53 -6.47
CA ARG A 83 0.34 6.49 -5.20
C ARG A 83 -0.75 5.41 -5.20
N PHE A 84 -1.55 5.37 -6.27
CA PHE A 84 -2.65 4.42 -6.39
C PHE A 84 -2.17 2.97 -6.46
N ILE A 85 -1.04 2.70 -7.11
CA ILE A 85 -0.39 1.38 -7.12
C ILE A 85 -0.10 0.89 -5.69
N ILE A 86 0.50 1.74 -4.85
CA ILE A 86 0.81 1.42 -3.44
C ILE A 86 -0.48 1.12 -2.65
N GLU A 87 -1.50 1.95 -2.83
CA GLU A 87 -2.79 1.82 -2.14
C GLU A 87 -3.49 0.51 -2.52
N ARG A 88 -3.55 0.17 -3.81
CA ARG A 88 -4.19 -1.05 -4.30
C ARG A 88 -3.44 -2.32 -3.92
N ALA A 89 -2.11 -2.32 -3.99
CA ALA A 89 -1.32 -3.46 -3.56
C ALA A 89 -1.48 -3.73 -2.05
N SER A 90 -1.43 -2.67 -1.23
CA SER A 90 -1.65 -2.79 0.22
C SER A 90 -3.08 -3.26 0.54
N LEU A 91 -4.07 -2.79 -0.23
CA LEU A 91 -5.46 -3.22 -0.11
C LEU A 91 -5.63 -4.70 -0.46
N SER A 92 -4.98 -5.17 -1.53
CA SER A 92 -5.00 -6.58 -1.92
C SER A 92 -4.58 -7.47 -0.75
N ILE A 93 -3.42 -7.19 -0.15
CA ILE A 93 -2.90 -7.98 0.99
C ILE A 93 -3.87 -7.95 2.17
N PHE A 94 -4.39 -6.76 2.49
CA PHE A 94 -5.28 -6.59 3.62
C PHE A 94 -6.59 -7.36 3.43
N VAL A 95 -7.24 -7.24 2.28
CA VAL A 95 -8.50 -7.95 1.98
C VAL A 95 -8.27 -9.45 1.94
N SER A 96 -7.24 -9.93 1.23
CA SER A 96 -6.93 -11.36 1.12
C SER A 96 -6.62 -12.04 2.46
N ALA A 97 -6.14 -11.30 3.46
CA ALA A 97 -5.86 -11.84 4.79
C ALA A 97 -7.01 -11.65 5.80
N THR A 98 -8.05 -10.88 5.46
CA THR A 98 -9.12 -10.52 6.39
C THR A 98 -10.46 -11.03 5.91
N THR A 99 -11.29 -10.18 5.31
CA THR A 99 -12.67 -10.50 4.96
C THR A 99 -13.07 -9.86 3.63
N ASP A 100 -13.83 -10.62 2.84
CA ASP A 100 -14.38 -10.17 1.56
C ASP A 100 -15.41 -9.04 1.70
N LYS A 101 -15.86 -8.75 2.94
CA LYS A 101 -16.73 -7.58 3.21
C LYS A 101 -16.10 -6.26 2.78
N TYR A 102 -14.77 -6.14 2.81
CA TYR A 102 -14.10 -4.96 2.26
C TYR A 102 -14.23 -4.87 0.73
N LEU A 103 -14.22 -6.01 0.03
CA LEU A 103 -14.45 -6.03 -1.42
C LEU A 103 -15.91 -5.68 -1.76
N GLU A 104 -16.87 -6.19 -0.98
CA GLU A 104 -18.28 -5.80 -1.10
C GLU A 104 -18.46 -4.29 -0.91
N LEU A 105 -17.89 -3.72 0.16
CA LEU A 105 -17.91 -2.28 0.45
C LEU A 105 -17.40 -1.42 -0.72
N LEU A 106 -16.37 -1.89 -1.42
CA LEU A 106 -15.80 -1.20 -2.58
C LEU A 106 -16.71 -1.29 -3.81
N LYS A 107 -17.21 -2.50 -4.12
CA LYS A 107 -18.08 -2.74 -5.29
C LYS A 107 -19.40 -1.99 -5.19
N GLU A 108 -20.00 -1.99 -4.00
CA GLU A 108 -21.27 -1.32 -3.72
C GLU A 108 -21.08 0.18 -3.43
N LYS A 109 -19.81 0.64 -3.41
CA LYS A 109 -19.42 2.00 -3.09
C LYS A 109 -19.91 2.45 -1.71
N GLU A 110 -20.18 1.55 -0.77
CA GLU A 110 -20.70 1.90 0.56
C GLU A 110 -19.61 2.32 1.55
N TRP A 111 -18.33 2.12 1.21
CA TRP A 111 -17.20 2.49 2.06
C TRP A 111 -17.22 3.95 2.53
N HIS A 112 -17.71 4.89 1.69
CA HIS A 112 -17.77 6.31 2.07
C HIS A 112 -18.76 6.55 3.21
N LYS A 113 -19.89 5.84 3.25
CA LYS A 113 -20.89 5.94 4.33
C LYS A 113 -20.28 5.57 5.68
N LEU A 114 -19.45 4.52 5.72
CA LEU A 114 -18.70 4.13 6.92
C LEU A 114 -17.71 5.23 7.33
N VAL A 115 -16.99 5.80 6.36
CA VAL A 115 -16.03 6.89 6.60
C VAL A 115 -16.71 8.13 7.17
N ASP A 116 -17.85 8.53 6.60
CA ASP A 116 -18.61 9.72 7.00
C ASP A 116 -19.17 9.59 8.43
N GLU A 117 -19.58 8.39 8.83
CA GLU A 117 -20.01 8.06 10.20
C GLU A 117 -18.82 7.80 11.16
N GLY A 118 -17.59 8.02 10.68
CA GLY A 118 -16.37 7.96 11.48
C GLY A 118 -15.92 6.53 11.83
N TYR A 119 -16.28 5.52 11.04
CA TYR A 119 -15.72 4.17 11.09
C TYR A 119 -14.41 4.14 10.31
N VAL A 120 -13.38 4.76 10.88
CA VAL A 120 -12.08 4.97 10.23
C VAL A 120 -10.94 4.52 11.14
N ILE A 121 -9.88 4.02 10.51
CA ILE A 121 -8.58 3.75 11.13
C ILE A 121 -7.54 4.63 10.45
N ARG A 122 -6.90 5.51 11.21
CA ARG A 122 -5.98 6.54 10.70
C ARG A 122 -4.54 6.08 10.67
N ALA A 123 -4.17 5.18 11.57
CA ALA A 123 -2.84 4.60 11.66
C ALA A 123 -2.91 3.08 11.92
N ALA A 124 -1.90 2.33 11.47
CA ALA A 124 -1.82 0.90 11.74
C ALA A 124 -1.75 0.61 13.25
N SER A 125 -1.02 1.43 14.01
CA SER A 125 -0.91 1.35 15.47
C SER A 125 -2.26 1.52 16.17
N GLU A 126 -3.15 2.37 15.64
CA GLU A 126 -4.52 2.52 16.14
C GLU A 126 -5.31 1.22 15.94
N GLY A 127 -5.29 0.64 14.74
CA GLY A 127 -5.98 -0.62 14.45
C GLY A 127 -5.50 -1.77 15.34
N ILE A 128 -4.18 -1.98 15.40
CA ILE A 128 -3.57 -3.00 16.26
C ILE A 128 -3.86 -2.74 17.74
N GLY A 129 -3.83 -1.48 18.16
CA GLY A 129 -4.14 -1.07 19.53
C GLY A 129 -5.58 -1.40 19.93
N ARG A 130 -6.55 -1.15 19.03
CA ARG A 130 -7.97 -1.51 19.25
C ARG A 130 -8.16 -3.02 19.40
N ILE A 131 -7.55 -3.83 18.53
CA ILE A 131 -7.56 -5.30 18.68
C ILE A 131 -7.02 -5.70 20.05
N LYS A 132 -5.83 -5.20 20.42
CA LYS A 132 -5.19 -5.56 21.69
C LYS A 132 -6.05 -5.17 22.89
N LYS A 133 -6.69 -4.00 22.84
CA LYS A 133 -7.56 -3.50 23.90
C LYS A 133 -8.80 -4.39 24.07
N ALA A 134 -9.50 -4.69 22.97
CA ALA A 134 -10.72 -5.48 22.99
C ALA A 134 -10.46 -6.95 23.39
N ALA A 135 -9.38 -7.54 22.87
CA ALA A 135 -9.02 -8.93 23.12
C ALA A 135 -8.23 -9.17 24.42
N GLY A 136 -7.72 -8.11 25.06
CA GLY A 136 -6.79 -8.19 26.20
C GLY A 136 -5.38 -8.72 25.86
N ARG A 137 -5.13 -9.09 24.60
CA ARG A 137 -3.85 -9.65 24.11
C ARG A 137 -3.61 -9.29 22.65
N LYS A 138 -2.36 -9.44 22.19
CA LYS A 138 -2.05 -9.27 20.76
C LYS A 138 -2.65 -10.45 19.97
N LEU A 139 -3.45 -10.15 18.95
CA LEU A 139 -3.95 -11.13 17.98
C LEU A 139 -3.35 -10.86 16.60
N LYS A 140 -3.25 -11.91 15.78
CA LYS A 140 -2.95 -11.78 14.35
C LYS A 140 -4.18 -11.18 13.65
N ILE A 141 -3.96 -10.29 12.68
CA ILE A 141 -5.03 -9.79 11.81
C ILE A 141 -5.51 -10.94 10.92
N ASN A 142 -6.78 -11.28 11.01
CA ASN A 142 -7.46 -12.31 10.22
C ASN A 142 -8.94 -11.94 9.99
N GLU A 143 -9.73 -12.88 9.48
CA GLU A 143 -11.15 -12.69 9.17
C GLU A 143 -12.02 -12.22 10.36
N SER A 144 -11.71 -12.66 11.57
CA SER A 144 -12.48 -12.33 12.77
C SER A 144 -11.88 -11.15 13.53
N SER A 145 -10.57 -11.15 13.75
CA SER A 145 -9.90 -10.12 14.56
C SER A 145 -9.92 -8.75 13.91
N VAL A 146 -10.07 -8.67 12.59
CA VAL A 146 -10.22 -7.39 11.86
C VAL A 146 -11.44 -6.59 12.34
N TYR A 147 -12.52 -7.25 12.78
CA TYR A 147 -13.70 -6.57 13.32
C TYR A 147 -13.37 -5.81 14.60
N LEU A 148 -12.43 -6.30 15.41
CA LEU A 148 -11.99 -5.62 16.64
C LEU A 148 -11.20 -4.32 16.38
N MET A 149 -10.73 -4.10 15.14
CA MET A 149 -10.19 -2.80 14.71
C MET A 149 -11.30 -1.77 14.46
N GLY A 150 -12.51 -2.26 14.26
CA GLY A 150 -13.73 -1.52 14.00
C GLY A 150 -14.24 -0.71 15.18
N ALA A 151 -15.54 -0.43 15.17
CA ALA A 151 -16.20 0.25 16.29
C ALA A 151 -17.24 -0.66 16.95
N PRO A 152 -17.23 -0.77 18.29
CA PRO A 152 -18.26 -1.49 19.04
C PRO A 152 -19.58 -0.71 19.03
N VAL A 153 -20.69 -1.39 18.77
CA VAL A 153 -22.04 -0.81 18.74
C VAL A 153 -23.06 -1.72 19.42
N CYS A 154 -24.08 -1.13 20.04
CA CYS A 154 -25.24 -1.88 20.54
C CYS A 154 -26.29 -2.03 19.43
N ARG A 155 -27.28 -2.91 19.62
CA ARG A 155 -28.33 -3.18 18.62
C ARG A 155 -29.06 -1.93 18.13
N LYS A 156 -29.29 -0.95 19.01
CA LYS A 156 -29.93 0.34 18.65
C LYS A 156 -29.10 1.16 17.65
N HIS A 157 -27.77 1.09 17.71
CA HIS A 157 -26.87 1.87 16.86
C HIS A 157 -26.25 1.05 15.72
N LEU A 158 -26.70 -0.19 15.52
CA LEU A 158 -26.25 -1.06 14.44
C LEU A 158 -26.86 -0.63 13.10
N LYS A 159 -26.23 0.36 12.45
CA LYS A 159 -26.64 0.84 11.12
C LYS A 159 -26.17 -0.07 9.97
N PHE A 160 -24.98 -0.66 10.12
CA PHE A 160 -24.29 -1.38 9.05
C PHE A 160 -24.25 -2.89 9.33
N ILE A 161 -25.44 -3.51 9.43
CA ILE A 161 -25.60 -4.93 9.81
C ILE A 161 -24.71 -5.83 8.94
N LYS A 162 -24.72 -5.62 7.61
CA LYS A 162 -23.95 -6.42 6.63
C LYS A 162 -22.43 -6.43 6.86
N TYR A 163 -21.90 -5.38 7.48
CA TYR A 163 -20.48 -5.19 7.73
C TYR A 163 -20.13 -5.27 9.22
N SER A 164 -20.99 -5.92 10.00
CA SER A 164 -20.84 -6.08 11.44
C SER A 164 -20.85 -7.56 11.81
N LYS A 165 -20.17 -7.88 12.92
CA LYS A 165 -20.13 -9.20 13.51
C LYS A 165 -20.54 -9.14 14.97
N SER A 166 -21.31 -10.12 15.44
CA SER A 166 -21.77 -10.15 16.83
C SER A 166 -20.58 -10.40 17.76
N ILE A 167 -20.66 -9.88 19.00
CA ILE A 167 -19.62 -10.11 19.99
C ILE A 167 -19.57 -11.58 20.38
N ASP A 168 -20.70 -12.25 20.52
CA ASP A 168 -20.76 -13.68 20.87
C ASP A 168 -19.98 -14.54 19.86
N GLU A 169 -20.18 -14.32 18.55
CA GLU A 169 -19.41 -14.99 17.50
C GLU A 169 -17.91 -14.67 17.59
N LEU A 170 -17.55 -13.41 17.86
CA LEU A 170 -16.15 -13.00 17.98
C LEU A 170 -15.47 -13.61 19.21
N GLU A 171 -16.17 -13.70 20.34
CA GLU A 171 -15.67 -14.34 21.56
C GLU A 171 -15.41 -15.83 21.34
N GLU A 172 -16.33 -16.52 20.65
CA GLU A 172 -16.18 -17.93 20.29
C GLU A 172 -14.97 -18.15 19.36
N GLU A 173 -14.90 -17.44 18.24
CA GLU A 173 -13.87 -17.64 17.22
C GLU A 173 -12.47 -17.24 17.70
N LEU A 174 -12.36 -16.14 18.46
CA LEU A 174 -11.08 -15.62 18.93
C LEU A 174 -10.67 -16.16 20.31
N ARG A 175 -11.58 -16.86 21.00
CA ARG A 175 -11.41 -17.37 22.37
C ARG A 175 -10.98 -16.26 23.32
N VAL A 176 -11.76 -15.18 23.35
CA VAL A 176 -11.53 -14.00 24.19
C VAL A 176 -12.83 -13.56 24.84
N ARG A 177 -12.73 -12.71 25.87
CA ARG A 177 -13.89 -12.05 26.47
C ARG A 177 -13.84 -10.55 26.14
N ILE A 178 -14.90 -10.02 25.57
CA ILE A 178 -15.03 -8.66 25.06
C ILE A 178 -16.04 -7.93 25.95
N THR A 179 -15.60 -6.81 26.52
CA THR A 179 -16.43 -5.99 27.44
C THR A 179 -16.60 -4.56 26.93
N ASP A 180 -16.34 -4.35 25.64
CA ASP A 180 -16.42 -3.05 25.00
C ASP A 180 -17.84 -2.47 25.07
N ARG A 181 -17.88 -1.14 25.19
CA ARG A 181 -19.12 -0.36 25.24
C ARG A 181 -19.37 0.30 23.88
N CYS A 182 -20.64 0.46 23.55
CA CYS A 182 -21.07 1.11 22.31
C CYS A 182 -20.44 2.50 22.18
N LYS A 183 -19.85 2.78 21.01
CA LYS A 183 -19.23 4.06 20.65
C LYS A 183 -20.15 5.27 20.86
N PHE A 184 -21.47 5.11 20.69
CA PHE A 184 -22.43 6.23 20.67
C PHE A 184 -23.14 6.47 22.00
N CYS A 185 -23.48 5.42 22.75
CA CYS A 185 -24.27 5.56 23.98
C CYS A 185 -23.64 4.90 25.22
N HIS A 186 -22.45 4.32 25.07
CA HIS A 186 -21.68 3.70 26.15
C HIS A 186 -22.39 2.58 26.92
N ARG A 187 -23.53 2.08 26.44
CA ARG A 187 -24.15 0.82 26.89
C ARG A 187 -23.31 -0.36 26.40
N GLN A 188 -23.60 -1.55 26.91
CA GLN A 188 -22.98 -2.78 26.44
C GLN A 188 -23.08 -2.89 24.91
N ALA A 189 -21.94 -3.09 24.24
CA ALA A 189 -21.96 -3.38 22.81
C ALA A 189 -22.42 -4.81 22.58
N GLU A 190 -23.00 -5.05 21.41
CA GLU A 190 -23.45 -6.37 20.98
C GLU A 190 -22.76 -6.77 19.66
N TYR A 191 -22.18 -5.80 18.94
CA TYR A 191 -21.55 -6.00 17.64
C TYR A 191 -20.29 -5.16 17.51
N PHE A 192 -19.38 -5.58 16.64
CA PHE A 192 -18.36 -4.74 16.05
C PHE A 192 -18.65 -4.51 14.57
N THR A 193 -18.66 -3.26 14.14
CA THR A 193 -18.75 -2.88 12.72
C THR A 193 -17.35 -2.59 12.18
N LEU A 194 -17.04 -3.11 10.99
CA LEU A 194 -15.76 -2.85 10.30
C LEU A 194 -15.47 -1.35 10.18
N ALA A 195 -14.18 -1.01 10.14
CA ALA A 195 -13.73 0.36 9.92
C ALA A 195 -12.78 0.44 8.73
N MET A 196 -12.87 1.53 7.97
CA MET A 196 -12.07 1.73 6.78
C MET A 196 -10.66 2.23 7.14
N PRO A 197 -9.60 1.46 6.84
CA PRO A 197 -8.24 1.96 7.00
C PRO A 197 -7.93 3.03 5.95
N LYS A 198 -7.41 4.18 6.39
CA LYS A 198 -6.79 5.16 5.48
C LYS A 198 -5.53 4.57 4.85
N ALA A 199 -5.11 5.09 3.71
CA ALA A 199 -3.96 4.59 2.96
C ALA A 199 -2.69 4.36 3.79
N SER A 200 -2.29 5.30 4.64
CA SER A 200 -1.13 5.13 5.54
C SER A 200 -1.33 4.00 6.57
N ALA A 201 -2.55 3.84 7.10
CA ALA A 201 -2.88 2.72 7.98
C ALA A 201 -2.82 1.40 7.21
N LEU A 202 -3.34 1.39 5.98
CA LEU A 202 -3.40 0.21 5.13
C LEU A 202 -2.00 -0.34 4.79
N ILE A 203 -1.05 0.54 4.44
CA ILE A 203 0.35 0.15 4.20
C ILE A 203 0.96 -0.48 5.46
N GLY A 204 0.77 0.15 6.63
CA GLY A 204 1.30 -0.39 7.89
C GLY A 204 0.65 -1.72 8.31
N LEU A 205 -0.66 -1.88 8.08
CA LEU A 205 -1.40 -3.11 8.35
C LEU A 205 -0.95 -4.24 7.39
N ALA A 206 -0.71 -3.94 6.11
CA ALA A 206 -0.15 -4.90 5.16
C ALA A 206 1.25 -5.36 5.58
N GLY A 207 2.10 -4.46 6.10
CA GLY A 207 3.38 -4.82 6.71
C GLY A 207 3.24 -5.73 7.92
N CYS A 208 2.26 -5.48 8.79
CA CYS A 208 1.95 -6.36 9.92
C CYS A 208 1.47 -7.75 9.50
N ILE A 209 0.62 -7.84 8.47
CA ILE A 209 0.09 -9.10 7.93
C ILE A 209 1.21 -9.95 7.32
N THR A 210 2.08 -9.32 6.54
CA THR A 210 3.17 -9.98 5.80
C THR A 210 4.46 -10.12 6.61
N SER A 211 4.54 -9.49 7.80
CA SER A 211 5.74 -9.39 8.62
C SER A 211 6.95 -8.79 7.89
N LYS A 212 6.70 -7.85 6.96
CA LYS A 212 7.72 -7.15 6.18
C LYS A 212 7.96 -5.75 6.73
N ASN A 213 9.20 -5.26 6.61
CA ASN A 213 9.51 -3.86 6.87
C ASN A 213 8.91 -3.00 5.74
N ILE A 214 8.14 -1.97 6.11
CA ILE A 214 7.42 -1.06 5.20
C ILE A 214 7.91 0.39 5.30
N ASP A 215 9.01 0.66 6.00
CA ASP A 215 9.51 2.01 6.27
C ASP A 215 9.86 2.74 4.96
N ASN A 216 10.52 2.03 4.03
CA ASN A 216 10.85 2.61 2.74
C ASN A 216 9.60 2.90 1.89
N LEU A 217 8.64 1.97 1.85
CA LEU A 217 7.37 2.16 1.15
C LEU A 217 6.56 3.34 1.72
N MET A 218 6.50 3.48 3.05
CA MET A 218 5.87 4.62 3.74
C MET A 218 6.58 5.94 3.41
N ARG A 219 7.92 5.95 3.35
CA ARG A 219 8.69 7.13 2.95
C ARG A 219 8.39 7.54 1.51
N ILE A 220 8.35 6.56 0.59
CA ILE A 220 7.98 6.82 -0.82
C ILE A 220 6.57 7.40 -0.90
N TYR A 221 5.59 6.78 -0.24
CA TYR A 221 4.20 7.24 -0.22
C TYR A 221 4.06 8.68 0.32
N SER A 222 4.78 8.99 1.40
CA SER A 222 4.82 10.34 1.99
C SER A 222 5.43 11.36 1.02
N ASN A 223 6.53 11.02 0.34
CA ASN A 223 7.16 11.90 -0.64
C ASN A 223 6.24 12.18 -1.83
N ILE A 224 5.59 11.15 -2.38
CA ILE A 224 4.62 11.29 -3.46
C ILE A 224 3.47 12.21 -3.04
N SER A 225 2.97 12.04 -1.81
CA SER A 225 1.90 12.89 -1.27
C SER A 225 2.27 14.38 -1.24
N ARG A 226 3.56 14.71 -1.13
CA ARG A 226 4.05 16.10 -1.22
C ARG A 226 4.14 16.59 -2.67
N ILE A 227 4.48 15.73 -3.63
CA ILE A 227 4.55 16.08 -5.05
C ILE A 227 3.15 16.39 -5.61
N ILE A 228 2.16 15.56 -5.25
CA ILE A 228 0.77 15.74 -5.71
C ILE A 228 0.04 16.88 -4.99
N HIS A 229 0.65 17.44 -3.94
CA HIS A 229 0.10 18.56 -3.20
C HIS A 229 -0.03 19.78 -4.12
N PRO A 230 -1.06 20.64 -3.94
CA PRO A 230 -1.24 21.85 -4.75
C PRO A 230 -0.08 22.87 -4.72
N TYR A 231 0.98 22.63 -3.94
CA TYR A 231 2.17 23.49 -3.86
C TYR A 231 3.41 22.84 -4.49
N GLY A 232 3.30 21.62 -5.02
CA GLY A 232 4.41 20.85 -5.60
C GLY A 232 4.73 21.19 -7.06
N PHE A 233 4.18 22.28 -7.61
CA PHE A 233 4.27 22.61 -9.03
C PHE A 233 5.57 23.33 -9.37
N THR A 234 6.49 22.62 -10.00
CA THR A 234 7.62 23.19 -10.73
C THR A 234 7.50 22.79 -12.19
N GLU A 235 7.70 23.73 -13.12
CA GLU A 235 7.85 23.39 -14.54
C GLU A 235 9.13 22.57 -14.72
N LEU A 236 8.99 21.36 -15.26
CA LEU A 236 10.10 20.45 -15.50
C LEU A 236 10.09 19.99 -16.95
N ASP A 237 11.29 19.84 -17.51
CA ASP A 237 11.46 19.24 -18.83
C ASP A 237 10.84 17.83 -18.85
N LYS A 238 10.05 17.57 -19.89
CA LYS A 238 9.33 16.31 -20.12
C LYS A 238 10.19 15.06 -19.98
N GLU A 239 11.45 15.13 -20.42
CA GLU A 239 12.38 14.01 -20.32
C GLU A 239 12.91 13.82 -18.90
N LYS A 240 13.00 14.89 -18.09
CA LYS A 240 13.31 14.78 -16.66
C LYS A 240 12.13 14.18 -15.90
N VAL A 241 10.90 14.63 -16.19
CA VAL A 241 9.68 14.08 -15.58
C VAL A 241 9.62 12.57 -15.74
N PHE A 242 9.87 12.07 -16.95
CA PHE A 242 9.90 10.63 -17.21
C PHE A 242 10.94 9.91 -16.34
N THR A 243 12.14 10.47 -16.19
CA THR A 243 13.20 9.90 -15.34
C THR A 243 12.82 9.89 -13.86
N ILE A 244 12.23 10.97 -13.36
CA ILE A 244 11.79 11.12 -11.97
C ILE A 244 10.73 10.06 -11.65
N TRP A 245 9.65 10.05 -12.44
CA TRP A 245 8.55 9.10 -12.24
C TRP A 245 9.03 7.65 -12.33
N SER A 246 9.88 7.33 -13.32
CA SER A 246 10.40 5.97 -13.50
C SER A 246 11.21 5.50 -12.30
N ARG A 247 11.95 6.39 -11.64
CA ARG A 247 12.71 6.07 -10.43
C ARG A 247 11.79 5.68 -9.28
N ASP A 248 10.74 6.46 -9.06
CA ASP A 248 9.79 6.20 -7.98
C ASP A 248 8.97 4.94 -8.27
N PHE A 249 8.50 4.79 -9.52
CA PHE A 249 7.84 3.60 -10.01
C PHE A 249 8.64 2.32 -9.77
N LEU A 250 9.92 2.28 -10.16
CA LEU A 250 10.76 1.09 -9.96
C LEU A 250 11.03 0.77 -8.48
N ASN A 251 11.18 1.80 -7.64
CA ASN A 251 11.29 1.59 -6.19
C ASN A 251 9.98 1.04 -5.62
N ILE A 252 8.82 1.52 -6.10
CA ILE A 252 7.51 1.02 -5.69
C ILE A 252 7.33 -0.44 -6.09
N LEU A 253 7.64 -0.82 -7.33
CA LEU A 253 7.57 -2.21 -7.79
C LEU A 253 8.41 -3.12 -6.90
N PHE A 254 9.64 -2.71 -6.59
CA PHE A 254 10.51 -3.48 -5.69
C PHE A 254 9.88 -3.70 -4.30
N GLU A 255 9.36 -2.63 -3.69
CA GLU A 255 8.75 -2.71 -2.36
C GLU A 255 7.46 -3.55 -2.36
N ILE A 256 6.62 -3.39 -3.37
CA ILE A 256 5.38 -4.16 -3.52
C ILE A 256 5.66 -5.63 -3.77
N ASN A 257 6.64 -5.95 -4.62
CA ASN A 257 7.05 -7.34 -4.86
C ASN A 257 7.64 -7.99 -3.61
N ASN A 258 8.36 -7.24 -2.77
CA ASN A 258 8.78 -7.73 -1.47
C ASN A 258 7.59 -7.97 -0.52
N LEU A 259 6.58 -7.10 -0.58
CA LEU A 259 5.35 -7.21 0.22
C LEU A 259 4.52 -8.44 -0.17
N PHE A 260 4.39 -8.73 -1.46
CA PHE A 260 3.75 -9.95 -1.98
C PHE A 260 4.61 -11.21 -1.84
N GLY A 261 5.91 -11.06 -1.53
CA GLY A 261 6.83 -12.19 -1.39
C GLY A 261 7.35 -12.74 -2.72
N PHE A 262 7.20 -12.02 -3.84
CA PHE A 262 7.74 -12.42 -5.14
C PHE A 262 9.27 -12.33 -5.21
N VAL A 263 9.88 -11.54 -4.31
CA VAL A 263 11.32 -11.50 -4.15
C VAL A 263 11.77 -12.67 -3.28
N ASN A 264 12.06 -13.81 -3.90
CA ASN A 264 12.74 -14.92 -3.21
C ASN A 264 14.10 -14.45 -2.69
N SER A 265 14.48 -14.94 -1.51
CA SER A 265 15.76 -14.75 -0.81
C SER A 265 16.94 -15.41 -1.53
N SER A 266 17.21 -14.99 -2.77
CA SER A 266 18.36 -15.41 -3.59
C SER A 266 19.49 -14.37 -3.61
N ARG A 267 19.65 -13.62 -2.50
CA ARG A 267 20.78 -12.71 -2.26
C ARG A 267 21.47 -12.88 -0.90
N SER A 268 21.43 -14.08 -0.34
CA SER A 268 22.34 -14.58 0.70
C SER A 268 22.76 -15.98 0.26
N SER A 269 23.99 -16.31 -0.13
CA SER A 269 25.30 -15.82 0.29
C SER A 269 26.29 -16.01 -0.86
N SER A 270 27.01 -14.96 -1.23
CA SER A 270 28.27 -15.08 -1.97
C SER A 270 29.40 -14.90 -0.95
N ASN A 271 30.37 -15.82 -0.97
CA ASN A 271 31.62 -15.87 -0.19
C ASN A 271 31.58 -16.43 1.25
N ASN A 272 32.06 -17.66 1.38
CA ASN A 272 33.38 -17.99 1.95
C ASN A 272 33.86 -19.24 1.18
N GLY A 273 34.98 -19.27 0.47
CA GLY A 273 36.32 -18.94 0.96
C GLY A 273 37.00 -20.24 1.39
N LYS A 274 37.84 -20.80 0.50
CA LYS A 274 38.94 -21.77 0.71
C LYS A 274 38.78 -22.87 1.79
N SER A 275 38.92 -24.12 1.37
CA SER A 275 39.77 -25.08 2.12
C SER A 275 40.46 -26.03 1.15
N SER A 276 41.77 -25.83 1.04
CA SER A 276 42.75 -26.83 0.61
C SER A 276 42.78 -28.00 1.60
N ARG A 277 42.66 -29.22 1.08
CA ARG A 277 43.51 -30.37 1.40
C ARG A 277 43.34 -31.40 0.29
#